data_AF-K2CFA1-F1
#
_entry.id   AF-K2CFA1-F1
#
_cell.length_a   1.000
_cell.length_b   1.000
_cell.length_c   1.000
_cell.angle_alpha   90.00
_cell.angle_beta   90.00
_cell.angle_gamma   90.00
#
_symmetry.space_group_name_H-M   'P 1'
#
loop_
_entity.id
_entity.type
_entity.pdbx_description
1 polymer ?
#
loop_
_entity_poly.entity_id
_entity_poly.type
_entity_poly.pdbx_seq_one_letter_code
_entity_poly.pdbx_strand_id
1 'polypeptide(L)'
;ERVYQEDIDIIVVSCPLDAAVMRSVIQFVDMGKLVIVEVLAPTIQLALDSVLGVFHATEQPAIRESLAHALQAAIAIQPVSEPGQNPVVACEVLRHTTAAVNFLKHDSFDKIGLLLENGRNDGMVTFDQSIR
;
A
#
# COMPACT_ATOMS: atom_id res chain seq x y z
N GLU A 1 17.02 -14.50 -9.06
CA GLU A 1 18.18 -14.11 -9.89
C GLU A 1 17.84 -13.67 -11.32
N ARG A 2 16.96 -14.35 -12.08
CA ARG A 2 16.70 -13.98 -13.49
C ARG A 2 16.11 -12.57 -13.74
N VAL A 3 15.29 -12.06 -12.83
CA VAL A 3 14.54 -10.78 -13.02
C VAL A 3 15.47 -9.56 -13.11
N TYR A 4 16.65 -9.58 -12.48
CA TYR A 4 17.57 -8.44 -12.49
C TYR A 4 18.29 -8.19 -13.83
N GLN A 5 18.20 -9.13 -14.78
CA GLN A 5 18.94 -9.07 -16.04
C GLN A 5 18.08 -8.72 -17.26
N GLU A 6 16.76 -8.61 -17.08
CA GLU A 6 15.83 -8.26 -18.15
C GLU A 6 15.39 -6.78 -18.00
N ASP A 7 15.12 -6.12 -19.14
CA ASP A 7 14.61 -4.75 -19.16
C ASP A 7 13.12 -4.73 -18.77
N ILE A 8 12.86 -5.00 -17.48
CA ILE A 8 11.52 -5.14 -16.93
C ILE A 8 11.06 -3.78 -16.43
N ASP A 9 9.95 -3.27 -16.95
CA ASP A 9 9.37 -2.00 -16.51
C ASP A 9 8.44 -2.17 -15.29
N ILE A 10 7.73 -3.30 -15.22
CA ILE A 10 6.69 -3.55 -14.22
C ILE A 10 6.89 -4.93 -13.59
N ILE A 11 6.89 -4.97 -12.26
CA ILE A 11 7.00 -6.20 -11.47
C ILE A 11 5.73 -6.34 -10.63
N VAL A 12 5.11 -7.51 -10.65
CA VAL A 12 3.98 -7.84 -9.79
C VAL A 12 4.40 -8.90 -8.79
N VAL A 13 4.20 -8.61 -7.50
CA VAL A 13 4.54 -9.50 -6.41
C VAL A 13 3.27 -9.81 -5.61
N SER A 14 2.82 -11.06 -5.68
CA SER A 14 1.63 -11.49 -4.95
C SER A 14 1.97 -12.05 -3.57
N CYS A 15 1.33 -11.48 -2.55
CA CYS A 15 1.35 -11.93 -1.15
C CYS A 15 2.77 -12.17 -0.58
N PRO A 16 3.67 -11.16 -0.60
CA PRO A 16 5.02 -11.33 -0.04
C PRO A 16 4.98 -11.30 1.49
N LEU A 17 4.85 -12.46 2.11
CA LEU A 17 4.92 -12.64 3.57
C LEU A 17 6.33 -13.03 4.07
N ASP A 18 7.36 -12.68 3.30
CA ASP A 18 8.77 -12.96 3.60
C ASP A 18 9.61 -11.70 3.43
N ALA A 19 10.41 -11.38 4.46
CA ALA A 19 11.35 -10.27 4.44
C ALA A 19 12.35 -10.36 3.28
N ALA A 20 12.77 -11.55 2.85
CA ALA A 20 13.68 -11.70 1.72
C ALA A 20 13.04 -11.22 0.40
N VAL A 21 11.76 -11.54 0.20
CA VAL A 21 10.98 -11.09 -0.95
C VAL A 21 10.76 -9.58 -0.89
N MET A 22 10.36 -9.05 0.26
CA MET A 22 10.15 -7.61 0.43
C MET A 22 11.44 -6.79 0.28
N ARG A 23 12.60 -7.31 0.69
CA ARG A 23 13.90 -6.67 0.38
C ARG A 23 14.15 -6.58 -1.12
N SER A 24 13.82 -7.63 -1.87
CA SER A 24 13.94 -7.61 -3.34
C SER A 24 12.98 -6.59 -3.95
N VAL A 25 11.74 -6.49 -3.45
CA VAL A 25 10.78 -5.46 -3.86
C VAL A 25 11.37 -4.05 -3.70
N ILE A 26 11.93 -3.75 -2.53
CA ILE A 26 12.52 -2.43 -2.25
C ILE A 26 13.70 -2.17 -3.20
N GLN A 27 14.56 -3.16 -3.45
CA GLN A 27 15.66 -3.02 -4.40
C GLN A 27 15.18 -2.68 -5.81
N PHE A 28 14.13 -3.33 -6.30
CA PHE A 28 13.56 -3.01 -7.62
C PHE A 28 12.95 -1.60 -7.66
N VAL A 29 12.30 -1.17 -6.58
CA VAL A 29 11.77 0.20 -6.48
C VAL A 29 12.91 1.23 -6.49
N ASP A 30 14.00 0.99 -5.75
CA ASP A 30 15.18 1.86 -5.72
C ASP A 30 15.88 1.93 -7.10
N MET A 31 15.75 0.88 -7.92
CA MET A 31 16.19 0.86 -9.32
C MET A 31 15.23 1.62 -10.26
N GLY A 32 14.16 2.23 -9.75
CA GLY A 32 13.18 2.99 -10.52
C GLY A 32 12.14 2.14 -11.24
N LYS A 33 11.97 0.87 -10.87
CA LYS A 33 10.96 -0.02 -11.47
C LYS A 33 9.59 0.20 -10.82
N LEU A 34 8.51 0.06 -11.60
CA LEU A 34 7.17 0.04 -11.03
C LEU A 34 6.93 -1.34 -10.40
N VAL A 35 6.71 -1.37 -9.09
CA VAL A 35 6.37 -2.62 -8.39
C VAL A 35 4.96 -2.54 -7.84
N ILE A 36 4.14 -3.53 -8.21
CA ILE A 36 2.79 -3.73 -7.68
C ILE A 36 2.86 -4.87 -6.68
N VAL A 37 2.45 -4.61 -5.45
CA VAL A 37 2.43 -5.61 -4.37
C VAL A 37 0.98 -5.88 -3.98
N GLU A 38 0.56 -7.14 -4.11
CA GLU A 38 -0.73 -7.59 -3.62
C GLU A 38 -0.57 -8.10 -2.18
N VAL A 39 -1.41 -7.62 -1.27
CA VAL A 39 -1.40 -7.99 0.15
C VAL A 39 -2.81 -8.33 0.59
N LEU A 40 -2.96 -9.44 1.33
CA LEU A 40 -4.24 -9.82 1.94
C LEU A 40 -4.44 -9.05 3.24
N ALA A 41 -5.16 -7.94 3.17
CA ALA A 41 -5.55 -7.15 4.32
C ALA A 41 -6.91 -6.48 4.09
N PRO A 42 -7.71 -6.25 5.14
CA PRO A 42 -9.03 -5.65 4.99
C PRO A 42 -8.95 -4.14 4.74
N THR A 43 -7.88 -3.45 5.12
CA THR A 43 -7.72 -1.99 4.94
C THR A 43 -6.30 -1.65 4.48
N ILE A 44 -6.11 -0.45 3.92
CA ILE A 44 -4.78 0.04 3.55
C ILE A 44 -3.85 0.10 4.77
N GLN A 45 -4.37 0.56 5.92
CA GLN A 45 -3.61 0.61 7.17
C GLN A 45 -3.03 -0.77 7.51
N LEU A 46 -3.88 -1.79 7.57
CA LEU A 46 -3.46 -3.14 7.96
C LEU A 46 -2.57 -3.79 6.90
N ALA A 47 -2.73 -3.43 5.62
CA ALA A 47 -1.81 -3.84 4.57
C ALA A 47 -0.40 -3.31 4.85
N LEU A 48 -0.27 -2.01 5.13
CA LEU A 48 1.02 -1.38 5.42
C LEU A 48 1.65 -1.92 6.71
N ASP A 49 0.85 -2.14 7.76
CA ASP A 49 1.29 -2.79 8.99
C ASP A 49 1.86 -4.19 8.71
N SER A 50 1.16 -4.99 7.89
CA SER A 50 1.62 -6.34 7.55
C SER A 50 2.91 -6.34 6.73
N VAL A 51 3.07 -5.37 5.82
CA VAL A 51 4.28 -5.21 5.00
C VAL A 51 5.48 -4.84 5.86
N LEU A 52 5.33 -3.99 6.87
CA LEU A 52 6.40 -3.69 7.81
C LEU A 52 6.63 -4.83 8.82
N GLY A 53 5.57 -5.54 9.18
CA GLY A 53 5.58 -6.62 10.17
C GLY A 53 6.43 -7.83 9.78
N VAL A 54 6.78 -8.01 8.50
CA VAL A 54 7.70 -9.08 8.08
C VAL A 54 9.15 -8.81 8.49
N PHE A 55 9.50 -7.56 8.81
CA PHE A 55 10.85 -7.14 9.18
C PHE A 55 11.05 -7.10 10.69
N HIS A 56 12.30 -7.29 11.14
CA HIS A 56 12.64 -7.11 12.55
C HIS A 56 12.52 -5.65 12.97
N ALA A 57 12.18 -5.40 14.24
CA ALA A 57 11.96 -4.05 14.78
C ALA A 57 13.14 -3.08 14.54
N THR A 58 14.37 -3.60 14.49
CA THR A 58 15.57 -2.79 14.21
C THR A 58 15.67 -2.33 12.75
N GLU A 59 15.05 -3.06 11.81
CA GLU A 59 15.05 -2.75 10.38
C GLU A 59 13.86 -1.87 9.98
N GLN A 60 12.73 -1.99 10.69
CA GLN A 60 11.48 -1.30 10.37
C GLN A 60 11.62 0.22 10.14
N PRO A 61 12.41 0.99 10.92
CA PRO A 61 12.56 2.42 10.65
C PRO A 61 13.12 2.75 9.26
N ALA A 62 14.14 2.00 8.81
CA ALA A 62 14.74 2.19 7.50
C ALA A 62 13.78 1.77 6.38
N ILE A 63 13.12 0.61 6.54
CA ILE A 63 12.13 0.12 5.57
C ILE A 63 10.96 1.10 5.44
N ARG A 64 10.49 1.64 6.56
CA ARG A 64 9.40 2.61 6.59
C ARG A 64 9.78 3.92 5.90
N GLU A 65 11.03 4.37 6.04
CA GLU A 65 11.51 5.52 5.30
C GLU A 65 11.55 5.26 3.79
N SER A 66 12.09 4.12 3.35
CA SER A 66 12.07 3.71 1.94
C SER A 66 10.64 3.63 1.41
N LEU A 67 9.73 2.95 2.12
CA LEU A 67 8.33 2.83 1.74
C LEU A 67 7.64 4.19 1.62
N ALA A 68 7.92 5.12 2.54
CA ALA A 68 7.35 6.45 2.51
C ALA A 68 7.77 7.24 1.26
N HIS A 69 8.98 7.04 0.74
CA HIS A 69 9.43 7.72 -0.49
C HIS A 69 8.96 6.98 -1.75
N ALA A 70 8.86 5.66 -1.67
CA ALA A 70 8.51 4.79 -2.78
C ALA A 70 7.02 4.74 -3.11
N LEU A 71 6.16 4.67 -2.09
CA LEU A 71 4.74 4.34 -2.24
C LEU A 71 4.00 5.39 -3.05
N GLN A 72 3.56 5.04 -4.27
CA GLN A 72 2.81 5.95 -5.14
C GLN A 72 1.32 6.00 -4.81
N ALA A 73 0.74 4.84 -4.50
CA ALA A 73 -0.65 4.68 -4.10
C ALA A 73 -0.83 3.36 -3.35
N ALA A 74 -1.87 3.29 -2.53
CA ALA A 74 -2.38 2.04 -2.00
C ALA A 74 -3.88 1.97 -2.30
N ILE A 75 -4.35 0.79 -2.68
CA ILE A 75 -5.75 0.55 -3.04
C ILE A 75 -6.21 -0.67 -2.25
N ALA A 76 -7.30 -0.53 -1.50
CA ALA A 76 -7.96 -1.65 -0.86
C ALA A 76 -9.36 -1.82 -1.46
N ILE A 77 -9.78 -3.08 -1.59
CA ILE A 77 -11.02 -3.45 -2.27
C ILE A 77 -11.80 -4.40 -1.37
N GLN A 78 -13.11 -4.16 -1.25
CA GLN A 78 -14.01 -5.03 -0.50
C GLN A 78 -15.33 -5.26 -1.26
N PRO A 79 -15.79 -6.51 -1.40
CA PRO A 79 -17.14 -6.77 -1.89
C PRO A 79 -18.14 -6.39 -0.80
N VAL A 80 -19.11 -5.55 -1.15
CA VAL A 80 -20.22 -5.15 -0.28
C VAL A 80 -21.50 -5.70 -0.87
N SER A 81 -22.30 -6.36 -0.05
CA SER A 81 -23.58 -6.94 -0.45
C SER A 81 -24.65 -6.51 0.53
N GLU A 82 -25.74 -5.96 -0.02
CA GLU A 82 -26.92 -5.62 0.75
C GLU A 82 -28.09 -6.54 0.36
N PRO A 83 -28.95 -6.95 1.30
CA PRO A 83 -30.11 -7.77 0.99
C PRO A 83 -31.00 -7.10 -0.08
N GLY A 84 -31.25 -7.82 -1.17
CA GLY A 84 -32.09 -7.32 -2.27
C GLY A 84 -31.38 -6.41 -3.27
N GLN A 85 -30.07 -6.19 -3.13
CA GLN A 85 -29.26 -5.45 -4.10
C GLN A 85 -28.20 -6.35 -4.75
N ASN A 86 -27.72 -5.95 -5.93
CA ASN A 86 -26.56 -6.62 -6.54
C ASN A 86 -25.29 -6.28 -5.72
N PRO A 87 -24.36 -7.24 -5.55
CA PRO A 87 -23.07 -6.95 -4.93
C PRO A 87 -22.35 -5.84 -5.67
N VAL A 88 -21.78 -4.90 -4.92
CA VAL A 88 -20.92 -3.83 -5.43
C VAL A 88 -19.52 -3.98 -4.86
N VAL A 89 -18.54 -3.41 -5.54
CA VAL A 89 -17.15 -3.41 -5.09
C VAL A 89 -16.85 -2.04 -4.49
N ALA A 90 -16.66 -2.00 -3.18
CA ALA A 90 -16.16 -0.81 -2.49
C ALA A 90 -14.64 -0.70 -2.68
N CYS A 91 -14.15 0.50 -2.90
CA CYS A 91 -12.74 0.80 -3.15
C CYS A 91 -12.27 1.94 -2.24
N GLU A 92 -11.14 1.72 -1.56
CA GLU A 92 -10.43 2.73 -0.80
C GLU A 92 -9.12 3.06 -1.53
N VAL A 93 -8.81 4.35 -1.69
CA VAL A 93 -7.65 4.82 -2.45
C VAL A 93 -6.86 5.83 -1.64
N LEU A 94 -5.64 5.46 -1.24
CA LEU A 94 -4.63 6.35 -0.68
C LEU A 94 -3.66 6.77 -1.78
N ARG A 95 -3.32 8.07 -1.83
CA ARG A 95 -2.36 8.61 -2.80
C ARG A 95 -1.12 9.19 -2.13
N HIS A 96 0.00 9.16 -2.86
CA HIS A 96 1.23 9.80 -2.44
C HIS A 96 1.07 11.32 -2.34
N THR A 97 0.99 11.80 -1.10
CA THR A 97 0.95 13.21 -0.72
C THR A 97 1.97 13.47 0.38
N THR A 98 2.36 14.73 0.60
CA THR A 98 3.26 15.08 1.71
C THR A 98 2.74 14.60 3.06
N ALA A 99 1.42 14.63 3.27
CA ALA A 99 0.80 14.12 4.49
C ALA A 99 0.92 12.59 4.60
N ALA A 100 0.66 11.84 3.52
CA ALA A 100 0.84 10.38 3.49
C ALA A 100 2.29 9.98 3.80
N VAL A 101 3.25 10.65 3.16
CA VAL A 101 4.69 10.43 3.39
C VAL A 101 5.04 10.66 4.86
N ASN A 102 4.53 11.74 5.47
CA ASN A 102 4.80 12.04 6.87
C ASN A 102 4.20 10.99 7.82
N PHE A 103 2.97 10.55 7.56
CA PHE A 103 2.34 9.50 8.37
C PHE A 103 3.08 8.18 8.25
N LEU A 104 3.53 7.85 7.05
CA LEU A 104 4.38 6.69 6.81
C LEU A 104 5.69 6.80 7.63
N LYS A 105 6.45 7.90 7.50
CA LYS A 105 7.73 8.06 8.22
C LYS A 105 7.60 7.96 9.74
N HIS A 106 6.52 8.50 10.30
CA HIS A 106 6.31 8.60 11.75
C HIS A 106 5.43 7.50 12.33
N ASP A 107 5.24 6.38 11.63
CA ASP A 107 4.52 5.20 12.15
C ASP A 107 3.08 5.51 12.58
N SER A 108 2.45 6.50 11.94
CA SER A 108 1.11 7.00 12.30
C SER A 108 0.05 6.40 11.39
N PHE A 109 0.08 5.08 11.19
CA PHE A 109 -0.78 4.40 10.21
C PHE A 109 -2.25 4.37 10.66
N ASP A 110 -2.46 4.46 11.98
CA ASP A 110 -3.76 4.68 12.62
C ASP A 110 -4.49 5.93 12.12
N LYS A 111 -3.76 6.91 11.58
CA LYS A 111 -4.33 8.16 11.04
C LYS A 111 -4.63 8.10 9.55
N ILE A 112 -4.39 6.98 8.87
CA ILE A 112 -4.66 6.84 7.43
C ILE A 112 -6.14 7.06 7.12
N GLY A 113 -7.05 6.58 7.97
CA GLY A 113 -8.49 6.83 7.80
C GLY A 113 -8.83 8.31 7.74
N LEU A 114 -8.30 9.10 8.68
CA LEU A 114 -8.49 10.56 8.71
C LEU A 114 -7.86 11.23 7.47
N LEU A 115 -6.72 10.73 7.00
CA LEU A 115 -6.09 11.24 5.79
C LEU A 115 -6.96 11.00 4.55
N LEU A 116 -7.54 9.81 4.42
CA LEU A 116 -8.45 9.46 3.32
C LEU A 116 -9.70 10.33 3.32
N GLU A 117 -10.32 10.53 4.49
CA GLU A 117 -11.51 11.38 4.64
C GLU A 117 -11.27 12.83 4.17
N ASN A 118 -10.09 13.38 4.45
CA ASN A 118 -9.73 14.75 4.10
C ASN A 118 -9.06 14.88 2.71
N GLY A 119 -8.61 13.77 2.12
CA GLY A 119 -7.80 13.73 0.90
C GLY A 119 -8.58 13.77 -0.41
N ARG A 120 -9.88 14.09 -0.38
CA ARG A 120 -10.74 14.07 -1.57
C ARG A 120 -10.20 14.93 -2.72
N ASN A 121 -9.68 16.12 -2.40
CA ASN A 121 -9.09 17.03 -3.41
C ASN A 121 -7.82 16.47 -4.05
N ASP A 122 -7.10 15.60 -3.33
CA ASP A 122 -5.93 14.90 -3.83
C ASP A 122 -6.31 13.63 -4.61
N GLY A 123 -7.60 13.30 -4.71
CA GLY A 123 -8.12 12.09 -5.38
C GLY A 123 -8.14 10.86 -4.49
N MET A 124 -8.09 11.02 -3.16
CA MET A 124 -8.33 9.93 -2.22
C MET A 124 -9.83 9.64 -2.08
N VAL A 125 -10.15 8.39 -1.77
CA VAL A 125 -11.53 7.90 -1.64
C VAL A 125 -11.58 6.91 -0.48
N THR A 126 -12.58 7.03 0.40
CA THR A 126 -12.89 6.02 1.41
C THR A 126 -13.85 4.97 0.85
N PHE A 127 -13.92 3.78 1.46
CA PHE A 127 -14.92 2.76 1.07
C PHE A 127 -16.34 3.32 1.00
N ASP A 128 -16.77 4.03 2.04
CA ASP A 128 -18.10 4.66 2.10
C ASP A 128 -18.35 5.67 0.98
N GLN A 129 -17.33 6.40 0.55
CA GLN A 129 -17.44 7.35 -0.54
C GLN A 129 -17.52 6.66 -1.91
N SER A 130 -16.91 5.47 -2.05
CA SER A 130 -16.84 4.73 -3.32
C SER A 130 -18.15 4.07 -3.73
N ILE A 131 -19.04 3.80 -2.77
CA ILE A 131 -20.33 3.12 -3.00
C ILE A 131 -21.53 4.08 -2.95
N ARG A 132 -21.27 5.39 -2.94
CA ARG A 132 -22.30 6.44 -2.95
C ARG A 132 -22.59 6.97 -4.34
#